data_AF-A0A315CL52-F1
#
_entry.id   AF-A0A315CL52-F1
#
_cell.length_a   1.000
_cell.length_b   1.000
_cell.length_c   1.000
_cell.angle_alpha   90.00
_cell.angle_beta   90.00
_cell.angle_gamma   90.00
#
_symmetry.space_group_name_H-M   'P 1'
#
loop_
_entity.id
_entity.type
_entity.pdbx_description
1 polymer ?
#
loop_
_entity_poly.entity_id
_entity_poly.type
_entity_poly.pdbx_seq_one_letter_code
_entity_poly.pdbx_strand_id
1 'polypeptide(L)'
;MHDLDKPYTDSIQQWDIACDCFKAEFKFDPNEIITIDTIREMFAEIVDDHELSQNASISLMFALYFLGYITLLEIMKAKDETFEIGDMSDFYLILDRADQWAHQSTDALLLAKAAEPIIKASQQIMQKLNLVR
;
A
#
# COMPACT_ATOMS: atom_id res chain seq x y z
N MET A 1 16.57 -10.44 -7.90
CA MET A 1 15.34 -11.02 -7.33
C MET A 1 15.72 -11.53 -5.96
N HIS A 2 15.35 -10.81 -4.91
CA HIS A 2 15.61 -11.28 -3.55
C HIS A 2 14.50 -12.25 -3.17
N ASP A 3 14.87 -13.49 -2.91
CA ASP A 3 13.96 -14.54 -2.46
C ASP A 3 13.62 -14.27 -0.99
N LEU A 4 12.69 -13.34 -0.78
CA LEU A 4 12.24 -12.87 0.54
C LEU A 4 10.99 -13.59 1.01
N ASP A 5 10.45 -14.56 0.25
CA ASP A 5 9.19 -15.24 0.54
C ASP A 5 9.33 -16.23 1.71
N LYS A 6 9.60 -15.67 2.88
CA LYS A 6 9.66 -16.38 4.13
C LYS A 6 8.24 -16.51 4.68
N PRO A 7 7.94 -17.61 5.41
CA PRO A 7 6.70 -17.73 6.18
C PRO A 7 6.51 -16.54 7.11
N TYR A 8 5.28 -16.35 7.59
CA TYR A 8 4.96 -15.35 8.61
C TYR A 8 5.98 -15.36 9.76
N THR A 9 6.27 -14.17 10.29
CA THR A 9 7.16 -13.98 11.44
C THR A 9 6.48 -13.12 12.50
N ASP A 10 6.53 -11.80 12.33
CA ASP A 10 6.00 -10.79 13.24
C ASP A 10 5.66 -9.56 12.40
N SER A 11 4.46 -9.00 12.59
CA SER A 11 3.97 -7.88 11.78
C SER A 11 4.84 -6.63 11.90
N ILE A 12 5.43 -6.35 13.06
CA ILE A 12 6.31 -5.18 13.22
C ILE A 12 7.58 -5.35 12.39
N GLN A 13 8.19 -6.54 12.42
CA GLN A 13 9.35 -6.83 11.59
C GLN A 13 9.02 -6.76 10.09
N GLN A 14 7.89 -7.32 9.69
CA GLN A 14 7.47 -7.30 8.28
C GLN A 14 7.16 -5.87 7.79
N TRP A 15 6.62 -5.02 8.66
CA TRP A 15 6.42 -3.60 8.40
C TRP A 15 7.73 -2.87 8.12
N ASP A 16 8.73 -3.06 8.99
CA ASP A 16 10.04 -2.41 8.83
C ASP A 16 10.70 -2.83 7.50
N ILE A 17 10.65 -4.12 7.17
CA ILE A 17 11.18 -4.64 5.90
C ILE A 17 10.41 -4.06 4.70
N ALA A 18 9.07 -4.00 4.78
CA ALA A 18 8.26 -3.43 3.70
C ALA A 18 8.55 -1.93 3.50
N CYS A 19 8.75 -1.18 4.58
CA CYS A 19 9.19 0.22 4.54
C CYS A 19 10.56 0.37 3.88
N ASP A 20 11.53 -0.48 4.23
CA ASP A 20 12.86 -0.44 3.64
C ASP A 20 12.83 -0.81 2.15
N CYS A 21 12.03 -1.80 1.76
CA CYS A 21 11.79 -2.13 0.35
C CYS A 21 11.17 -0.95 -0.41
N PHE A 22 10.15 -0.30 0.16
CA PHE A 22 9.51 0.88 -0.42
C PHE A 22 10.51 2.02 -0.65
N LYS A 23 11.31 2.36 0.38
CA LYS A 23 12.37 3.38 0.30
C LYS A 23 13.40 3.04 -0.78
N ALA A 24 13.81 1.78 -0.86
CA ALA A 24 14.79 1.33 -1.83
C ALA A 24 14.27 1.43 -3.27
N GLU A 25 12.99 1.12 -3.48
CA GLU A 25 12.36 1.04 -4.79
C GLU A 25 11.94 2.41 -5.34
N PHE A 26 11.27 3.25 -4.53
CA PHE A 26 10.69 4.52 -5.01
C PHE A 26 11.48 5.76 -4.61
N LYS A 27 12.46 5.63 -3.70
CA LYS A 27 13.20 6.76 -3.11
C LYS A 27 12.33 7.75 -2.34
N PHE A 28 11.11 7.37 -2.01
CA PHE A 28 10.22 8.10 -1.10
C PHE A 28 10.41 7.61 0.33
N ASP A 29 10.31 8.50 1.32
CA ASP A 29 10.22 8.07 2.71
C ASP A 29 8.73 7.83 3.07
N PRO A 30 8.33 6.58 3.34
CA PRO A 30 6.96 6.28 3.70
C PRO A 30 6.51 7.00 4.97
N ASN A 31 7.42 7.43 5.84
CA ASN A 31 7.09 8.18 7.06
C ASN A 31 6.68 9.63 6.79
N GLU A 32 6.80 10.11 5.56
CA GLU A 32 6.34 11.46 5.18
C GLU A 32 4.82 11.53 4.98
N ILE A 33 4.13 10.40 4.86
CA ILE A 33 2.67 10.40 4.78
C ILE A 33 2.07 10.61 6.17
N ILE A 34 1.17 11.59 6.29
CA ILE A 34 0.57 11.97 7.58
C ILE A 34 -0.23 10.84 8.24
N THR A 35 -0.71 9.88 7.46
CA THR A 35 -1.50 8.73 7.93
C THR A 35 -0.65 7.49 8.23
N ILE A 36 0.68 7.59 8.27
CA ILE A 36 1.57 6.43 8.35
C ILE A 36 1.31 5.55 9.58
N ASP A 37 1.01 6.15 10.73
CA ASP A 37 0.73 5.40 11.96
C ASP A 37 -0.56 4.57 11.83
N THR A 38 -1.61 5.15 11.25
CA THR A 38 -2.87 4.41 10.96
C THR A 38 -2.66 3.32 9.93
N ILE A 39 -1.85 3.58 8.89
CA ILE A 39 -1.48 2.59 7.87
C ILE A 39 -0.73 1.42 8.52
N ARG A 40 0.19 1.71 9.45
CA ARG A 40 0.97 0.71 10.18
C ARG A 40 0.07 -0.15 11.08
N GLU A 41 -0.88 0.46 11.78
CA GLU A 41 -1.84 -0.27 12.61
C GLU A 41 -2.70 -1.22 11.76
N MET A 42 -3.32 -0.70 10.69
CA MET A 42 -4.11 -1.52 9.75
C MET A 42 -3.29 -2.65 9.13
N PHE A 43 -2.05 -2.35 8.76
CA PHE A 43 -1.11 -3.35 8.25
C PHE A 43 -0.90 -4.46 9.27
N ALA A 44 -0.59 -4.11 10.52
CA ALA A 44 -0.28 -5.10 11.55
C ALA A 44 -1.48 -6.01 11.81
N GLU A 45 -2.68 -5.44 11.95
CA GLU A 45 -3.92 -6.20 12.10
C GLU A 45 -4.12 -7.20 10.95
N ILE A 46 -3.98 -6.76 9.70
CA ILE A 46 -4.21 -7.63 8.54
C ILE A 46 -3.16 -8.73 8.44
N VAL A 47 -1.88 -8.39 8.66
CA VAL A 47 -0.76 -9.33 8.58
C VAL A 47 -0.85 -10.39 9.67
N ASP A 48 -1.21 -10.01 10.89
CA ASP A 48 -1.35 -10.93 12.02
C ASP A 48 -2.61 -11.80 11.89
N ASP A 49 -3.75 -11.23 11.48
CA ASP A 49 -5.01 -11.99 11.32
C ASP A 49 -4.94 -13.05 10.20
N HIS A 50 -4.14 -12.79 9.17
CA HIS A 50 -4.02 -13.66 8.00
C HIS A 50 -2.67 -14.38 7.93
N GLU A 51 -1.78 -14.18 8.90
CA GLU A 51 -0.41 -14.74 8.90
C GLU A 51 0.29 -14.56 7.54
N LEU A 52 0.30 -13.33 7.03
CA LEU A 52 0.82 -13.06 5.69
C LEU A 52 2.34 -13.30 5.59
N SER A 53 2.76 -13.82 4.44
CA SER A 53 4.17 -13.95 4.07
C SER A 53 4.82 -12.57 3.90
N GLN A 54 6.15 -12.53 3.94
CA GLN A 54 6.88 -11.27 3.75
C GLN A 54 6.58 -10.60 2.40
N ASN A 55 6.47 -11.37 1.30
CA ASN A 55 6.16 -10.79 -0.01
C ASN A 55 4.72 -10.24 -0.04
N ALA A 56 3.76 -10.97 0.55
CA ALA A 56 2.39 -10.50 0.66
C ALA A 56 2.30 -9.21 1.48
N SER A 57 3.06 -9.13 2.56
CA SER A 57 3.16 -7.94 3.40
C SER A 57 3.80 -6.77 2.68
N ILE A 58 4.87 -6.97 1.89
CA ILE A 58 5.42 -5.89 1.06
C ILE A 58 4.35 -5.35 0.09
N SER A 59 3.62 -6.24 -0.59
CA SER A 59 2.51 -5.85 -1.45
C SER A 59 1.42 -5.07 -0.69
N LEU A 60 1.01 -5.56 0.48
CA LEU A 60 -0.02 -4.94 1.30
C LEU A 60 0.38 -3.52 1.73
N MET A 61 1.62 -3.34 2.19
CA MET A 61 2.15 -2.05 2.60
C MET A 61 2.08 -1.03 1.45
N PHE A 62 2.46 -1.45 0.23
CA PHE A 62 2.43 -0.57 -0.94
C PHE A 62 0.99 -0.16 -1.28
N ALA A 63 0.05 -1.08 -1.22
CA ALA A 63 -1.37 -0.81 -1.46
C ALA A 63 -1.96 0.14 -0.40
N LEU A 64 -1.63 -0.06 0.89
CA LEU A 64 -2.06 0.81 1.97
C LEU A 64 -1.43 2.20 1.87
N TYR A 65 -0.16 2.31 1.49
CA TYR A 65 0.50 3.59 1.24
C TYR A 65 -0.23 4.36 0.13
N PHE A 66 -0.53 3.70 -0.99
CA PHE A 66 -1.29 4.31 -2.08
C PHE A 66 -2.67 4.78 -1.61
N LEU A 67 -3.40 3.95 -0.85
CA LEU A 67 -4.69 4.34 -0.26
C LEU A 67 -4.56 5.58 0.63
N GLY A 68 -3.56 5.63 1.50
CA GLY A 68 -3.30 6.79 2.34
C GLY A 68 -3.07 8.06 1.50
N TYR A 69 -2.30 7.93 0.42
CA TYR A 69 -1.94 9.06 -0.43
C TYR A 69 -3.16 9.64 -1.15
N ILE A 70 -3.96 8.80 -1.81
CA ILE A 70 -5.18 9.27 -2.49
C ILE A 70 -6.24 9.79 -1.51
N THR A 71 -6.26 9.28 -0.27
CA THR A 71 -7.12 9.82 0.79
C THR A 71 -6.69 11.24 1.16
N LEU A 72 -5.39 11.50 1.25
CA LEU A 72 -4.86 12.85 1.46
C LEU A 72 -5.25 13.79 0.31
N LEU A 73 -5.14 13.33 -0.94
CA LEU A 73 -5.59 14.10 -2.11
C LEU A 73 -7.09 14.42 -2.04
N GLU A 74 -7.93 13.46 -1.64
CA GLU A 74 -9.36 13.69 -1.45
C GLU A 74 -9.64 14.76 -0.40
N ILE A 75 -8.94 14.70 0.74
CA ILE A 75 -9.06 15.71 1.80
C ILE A 75 -8.61 17.09 1.30
N MET A 76 -7.50 17.17 0.56
CA MET A 76 -7.01 18.44 0.01
C MET A 76 -8.00 19.04 -0.98
N LYS A 77 -8.53 18.23 -1.91
CA LYS A 77 -9.54 18.65 -2.89
C LYS A 77 -10.86 19.07 -2.24
N ALA A 78 -11.26 18.40 -1.16
CA ALA A 78 -12.46 18.76 -0.41
C ALA A 78 -12.31 20.09 0.38
N LYS A 79 -11.08 20.42 0.80
CA LYS A 79 -10.78 21.70 1.49
C LYS A 79 -10.61 22.86 0.53
N ASP A 80 -10.11 22.60 -0.67
CA ASP A 80 -9.89 23.59 -1.71
C ASP A 80 -10.29 23.02 -3.08
N GLU A 81 -11.43 23.46 -3.60
CA GLU A 81 -11.93 23.03 -4.92
C GLU A 81 -10.98 23.42 -6.07
N THR A 82 -10.12 24.43 -5.87
CA THR A 82 -9.12 24.86 -6.85
C THR A 82 -7.83 24.04 -6.81
N PHE A 83 -7.67 23.16 -5.82
CA PHE A 83 -6.53 22.25 -5.74
C PHE A 83 -6.45 21.36 -6.99
N GLU A 84 -5.30 21.38 -7.67
CA GLU A 84 -5.03 20.54 -8.82
C GLU A 84 -4.20 19.32 -8.39
N ILE A 85 -4.69 18.13 -8.71
CA ILE A 85 -3.90 16.91 -8.52
C ILE A 85 -2.87 16.86 -9.64
N GLY A 86 -1.60 16.73 -9.25
CA GLY A 86 -0.49 16.62 -10.18
C GLY A 86 -0.44 15.28 -10.92
N ASP A 87 0.67 15.02 -11.59
CA ASP A 87 0.92 13.74 -12.25
C ASP A 87 0.95 12.57 -11.25
N MET A 88 0.18 11.53 -11.55
CA MET A 88 0.03 10.33 -10.73
C MET A 88 0.90 9.16 -11.20
N SER A 89 1.69 9.32 -12.26
CA SER A 89 2.46 8.24 -12.89
C SER A 89 3.35 7.48 -11.91
N ASP A 90 4.10 8.19 -11.06
CA ASP A 90 4.96 7.57 -10.04
C ASP A 90 4.16 6.83 -8.96
N PHE A 91 2.95 7.31 -8.65
CA PHE A 91 2.07 6.67 -7.66
C PHE A 91 1.36 5.44 -8.22
N TYR A 92 1.05 5.42 -9.52
CA TYR A 92 0.53 4.21 -10.16
C TYR A 92 1.60 3.12 -10.28
N LEU A 93 2.87 3.50 -10.42
CA LEU A 93 3.98 2.55 -10.36
C LEU A 93 4.02 1.81 -9.01
N ILE A 94 3.63 2.45 -7.90
CA ILE A 94 3.53 1.79 -6.59
C ILE A 94 2.56 0.61 -6.65
N LEU A 95 1.40 0.80 -7.28
CA LEU A 95 0.42 -0.27 -7.45
C LEU A 95 0.92 -1.38 -8.38
N ASP A 96 1.62 -1.03 -9.46
CA ASP A 96 2.20 -2.03 -10.36
C ASP A 96 3.25 -2.90 -9.65
N ARG A 97 4.01 -2.32 -8.72
CA ARG A 97 4.96 -3.05 -7.88
C ARG A 97 4.27 -3.86 -6.79
N ALA A 98 3.20 -3.32 -6.18
CA ALA A 98 2.37 -4.09 -5.25
C ALA A 98 1.86 -5.37 -5.95
N ASP A 99 1.30 -5.23 -7.15
CA ASP A 99 0.85 -6.37 -7.95
C ASP A 99 2.00 -7.36 -8.22
N GLN A 100 3.21 -6.89 -8.55
CA GLN A 100 4.37 -7.77 -8.75
C GLN A 100 4.76 -8.55 -7.49
N TRP A 101 4.76 -7.91 -6.33
CA TRP A 101 5.03 -8.57 -5.04
C TRP A 101 3.94 -9.59 -4.69
N ALA A 102 2.67 -9.27 -4.95
CA ALA A 102 1.55 -10.19 -4.76
C ALA A 102 1.70 -11.47 -5.61
N HIS A 103 2.09 -11.32 -6.89
CA HIS A 103 2.31 -12.48 -7.77
C HIS A 103 3.51 -13.35 -7.36
N GLN A 104 4.45 -12.79 -6.59
CA GLN A 104 5.63 -13.50 -6.08
C GLN A 104 5.41 -14.11 -4.70
N SER A 105 4.24 -13.90 -4.07
CA SER A 105 3.93 -14.44 -2.75
C SER A 105 3.32 -15.85 -2.86
N THR A 106 3.71 -16.74 -1.94
CA THR A 106 3.14 -18.10 -1.85
C THR A 106 1.69 -18.12 -1.38
N ASP A 107 1.23 -17.04 -0.74
CA ASP A 107 -0.09 -16.83 -0.15
C ASP A 107 -0.92 -15.76 -0.90
N ALA A 108 -0.69 -15.58 -2.20
CA ALA A 108 -1.33 -14.56 -3.03
C ALA A 108 -2.88 -14.59 -2.96
N LEU A 109 -3.50 -15.77 -2.85
CA LEU A 109 -4.95 -15.91 -2.69
C LEU A 109 -5.47 -15.38 -1.35
N LEU A 110 -4.66 -15.50 -0.30
CA LEU A 110 -4.99 -14.99 1.03
C LEU A 110 -4.84 -13.47 1.06
N LEU A 111 -3.73 -12.96 0.52
CA LEU A 111 -3.51 -11.54 0.30
C LEU A 111 -4.66 -10.90 -0.48
N ALA A 112 -5.11 -11.50 -1.58
CA ALA A 112 -6.18 -10.95 -2.41
C ALA A 112 -7.50 -10.77 -1.62
N LYS A 113 -7.82 -11.71 -0.72
CA LYS A 113 -8.99 -11.60 0.16
C LYS A 113 -8.79 -10.52 1.22
N ALA A 114 -7.62 -10.52 1.87
CA ALA A 114 -7.28 -9.55 2.90
C ALA A 114 -7.27 -8.10 2.36
N ALA A 115 -6.80 -7.91 1.13
CA ALA A 115 -6.70 -6.61 0.47
C ALA A 115 -7.97 -6.16 -0.25
N GLU A 116 -8.99 -7.00 -0.42
CA GLU A 116 -10.26 -6.65 -1.07
C GLU A 116 -10.89 -5.35 -0.55
N PRO A 117 -11.03 -5.12 0.79
CA PRO A 117 -11.57 -3.85 1.29
C PRO A 117 -10.70 -2.64 0.93
N ILE A 118 -9.38 -2.79 0.92
CA ILE A 118 -8.40 -1.74 0.59
C ILE A 118 -8.56 -1.37 -0.89
N ILE A 119 -8.57 -2.37 -1.78
CA ILE A 119 -8.74 -2.17 -3.23
C ILE A 119 -10.05 -1.44 -3.52
N LYS A 120 -11.13 -1.88 -2.89
CA LYS A 120 -12.45 -1.25 -3.06
C LYS A 120 -12.46 0.20 -2.59
N ALA A 121 -11.86 0.49 -1.43
CA ALA A 121 -11.74 1.85 -0.92
C ALA A 121 -10.91 2.73 -1.87
N SER A 122 -9.77 2.23 -2.35
CA SER A 122 -8.93 2.96 -3.30
C SER A 122 -9.67 3.29 -4.59
N GLN A 123 -10.38 2.32 -5.17
CA GLN A 123 -11.18 2.53 -6.39
C GLN A 123 -12.26 3.60 -6.20
N GLN A 124 -12.95 3.61 -5.06
CA GLN A 124 -13.98 4.60 -4.76
C GLN A 124 -13.40 6.02 -4.68
N ILE A 125 -12.26 6.19 -4.01
CA ILE A 125 -11.59 7.50 -3.89
C ILE A 125 -11.08 7.96 -5.26
N MET A 126 -10.44 7.07 -6.02
CA MET A 126 -9.97 7.37 -7.37
C MET A 126 -11.11 7.83 -8.27
N GLN A 127 -12.27 7.16 -8.22
CA GLN A 127 -13.46 7.58 -8.97
C GLN A 127 -13.93 8.99 -8.58
N LYS A 128 -13.99 9.32 -7.29
CA LYS A 128 -14.36 10.66 -6.82
C LYS A 128 -13.40 11.75 -7.31
N LEU A 129 -12.11 11.41 -7.40
CA LEU A 129 -11.06 12.32 -7.86
C LEU A 129 -10.87 12.34 -9.38
N ASN A 130 -11.68 11.57 -10.13
CA ASN A 130 -11.54 11.36 -11.57
C ASN A 130 -10.13 10.86 -11.96
N LEU A 131 -9.51 10.07 -11.09
CA LEU A 131 -8.24 9.42 -11.34
C LEU A 131 -8.47 8.14 -12.15
N VAL A 132 -7.63 7.95 -13.16
CA VAL A 132 -7.67 6.78 -14.03
C VAL A 132 -6.32 6.08 -13.93
N ARG A 133 -6.34 4.79 -13.59
CA ARG A 133 -5.20 3.86 -13.70
C ARG A 133 -5.41 2.98 -14.92
#